data_AF-A0A6I2H0W7-F1
#
_entry.id   AF-A0A6I2H0W7-F1
#
_cell.length_a   1.000
_cell.length_b   1.000
_cell.length_c   1.000
_cell.angle_alpha   90.00
_cell.angle_beta   90.00
_cell.angle_gamma   90.00
#
_symmetry.space_group_name_H-M   'P 1'
#
loop_
_entity.id
_entity.type
_entity.pdbx_description
1 polymer ?
#
loop_
_entity_poly.entity_id
_entity_poly.type
_entity_poly.pdbx_seq_one_letter_code
_entity_poly.pdbx_strand_id
1 'polypeptide(L)'
;MRCTPLTLPLLLLSLLALSTVREAAAAPSPAPSTPRPNTGTEEKGAWTGELRQDRLQLNLDRPHDGEHGGNHMGFPVRLDALKGLDPKASGEQSFQLVREAGTLQLDGRFSEGRGAGFYQFTPSATYLQTMAGLGFKDLGEEDRLSLAVFDVSTARVKELQSLGFRGITGEELVKTGIFEVTPDFVRAMRSRGYTSLTLDELVTARIHGVTPEFIDSMGKLGFQKVAFDDLVAMRIHGVTPEYVQAMRARGFKAQDPDELVSLRIHGVTPERIEALAAAGYKNLSGDDLQAMSIHGVSPEFIRELASLGYKGLKPDDLVTMRIHGVSPEYIREMREAGYKDLTPDQLVQMRIHGIDREFVRSVSGGKGEQKH
;
A
#
# COMPACT_ATOMS: atom_id res chain seq x y z
N MET A 1 13.18 -81.97 -22.01
CA MET A 1 14.29 -81.74 -22.99
C MET A 1 14.98 -80.45 -22.57
N ARG A 2 16.17 -80.55 -21.95
CA ARG A 2 17.49 -80.15 -22.51
C ARG A 2 17.57 -78.66 -22.86
N CYS A 3 18.60 -77.87 -22.55
CA CYS A 3 19.87 -78.02 -21.85
C CYS A 3 20.44 -76.60 -21.62
N THR A 4 21.38 -76.53 -20.70
CA THR A 4 22.35 -75.51 -20.24
C THR A 4 22.92 -74.45 -21.23
N PRO A 5 23.59 -73.39 -20.67
CA PRO A 5 23.95 -72.13 -21.34
C PRO A 5 25.38 -72.11 -21.93
N LEU A 6 25.74 -71.05 -22.66
CA LEU A 6 27.14 -70.77 -23.03
C LEU A 6 27.43 -69.27 -23.18
N THR A 7 28.68 -68.95 -22.86
CA THR A 7 29.33 -67.70 -22.47
C THR A 7 30.09 -66.95 -23.59
N LEU A 8 30.26 -65.63 -23.40
CA LEU A 8 31.39 -64.74 -23.79
C LEU A 8 31.65 -64.47 -25.30
N PRO A 9 32.52 -63.50 -25.66
CA PRO A 9 32.57 -62.06 -25.39
C PRO A 9 32.64 -61.26 -26.72
N LEU A 10 32.66 -59.92 -26.73
CA LEU A 10 33.22 -59.19 -27.89
C LEU A 10 33.87 -57.86 -27.50
N LEU A 11 35.15 -57.76 -27.89
CA LEU A 11 35.99 -56.57 -27.84
C LEU A 11 35.67 -55.59 -28.98
N LEU A 12 35.89 -54.32 -28.66
CA LEU A 12 36.20 -53.11 -29.44
C LEU A 12 36.39 -53.21 -30.97
N LEU A 13 35.88 -52.20 -31.68
CA LEU A 13 36.66 -51.42 -32.66
C LEU A 13 36.08 -50.00 -32.91
N SER A 14 36.95 -48.99 -32.72
CA SER A 14 37.13 -47.71 -33.45
C SER A 14 35.93 -46.79 -33.81
N LEU A 15 36.03 -45.50 -33.45
CA LEU A 15 36.39 -44.44 -34.41
C LEU A 15 36.77 -43.12 -33.72
N LEU A 16 37.89 -42.52 -34.17
CA LEU A 16 38.35 -41.18 -33.81
C LEU A 16 37.50 -40.10 -34.48
N ALA A 17 37.32 -38.97 -33.78
CA ALA A 17 37.23 -37.65 -34.41
C ALA A 17 38.06 -36.66 -33.59
N LEU A 18 39.10 -36.12 -34.23
CA LEU A 18 39.95 -35.04 -33.75
C LEU A 18 39.16 -33.72 -33.74
N SER A 19 39.27 -32.95 -32.66
CA SER A 19 39.09 -31.49 -32.70
C SER A 19 40.10 -30.86 -31.77
N THR A 20 40.90 -29.98 -32.35
CA THR A 20 42.05 -29.29 -31.77
C THR A 20 41.63 -28.29 -30.70
N VAL A 21 42.13 -28.43 -29.47
CA VAL A 21 42.10 -27.36 -28.47
C VAL A 21 43.34 -26.49 -28.69
N ARG A 22 43.11 -25.21 -28.96
CA ARG A 22 44.15 -24.18 -29.05
C ARG A 22 44.30 -23.57 -27.66
N GLU A 23 45.43 -23.84 -27.02
CA GLU A 23 45.79 -23.34 -25.70
C GLU A 23 46.09 -21.84 -25.78
N ALA A 24 45.27 -21.03 -25.11
CA ALA A 24 45.50 -19.60 -24.95
C ALA A 24 46.35 -19.39 -23.68
N ALA A 25 47.54 -18.82 -23.86
CA ALA A 25 48.46 -18.46 -22.80
C ALA A 25 47.85 -17.45 -21.83
N ALA A 26 48.01 -17.69 -20.53
CA ALA A 26 47.56 -16.82 -19.45
C ALA A 26 48.33 -15.49 -19.42
N ALA A 27 47.61 -14.38 -19.26
CA ALA A 27 48.19 -13.06 -18.97
C ALA A 27 48.63 -12.97 -17.50
N PRO A 28 49.69 -12.20 -17.16
CA PRO A 28 50.18 -12.10 -15.79
C PRO A 28 49.23 -11.29 -14.87
N SER A 29 49.03 -11.77 -13.64
CA SER A 29 48.26 -11.10 -12.59
C SER A 29 48.81 -9.70 -12.25
N PRO A 30 47.94 -8.71 -11.94
CA PRO A 30 48.39 -7.44 -11.39
C PRO A 30 48.97 -7.63 -9.97
N ALA A 31 50.04 -6.90 -9.68
CA ALA A 31 50.75 -6.91 -8.40
C ALA A 31 49.84 -6.50 -7.21
N PRO A 32 50.10 -6.99 -5.99
CA PRO A 32 49.31 -6.63 -4.82
C PRO A 32 49.46 -5.14 -4.50
N SER A 33 48.33 -4.43 -4.48
CA SER A 33 48.24 -3.06 -3.99
C SER A 33 48.60 -3.01 -2.50
N THR A 34 49.47 -2.08 -2.12
CA THR A 34 49.87 -1.80 -0.74
C THR A 34 48.64 -1.54 0.16
N PRO A 35 48.62 -2.03 1.41
CA PRO A 35 47.51 -1.74 2.32
C PRO A 35 47.52 -0.25 2.67
N ARG A 36 46.43 0.47 2.37
CA ARG A 36 46.21 1.81 2.90
C ARG A 36 45.89 1.72 4.40
N PRO A 37 46.33 2.71 5.20
CA PRO A 37 46.05 2.73 6.63
C PRO A 37 44.54 2.84 6.89
N ASN A 38 44.07 1.99 7.80
CA ASN A 38 42.69 1.84 8.22
C ASN A 38 42.24 3.09 9.03
N THR A 39 41.38 3.92 8.45
CA THR A 39 40.74 5.05 9.13
C THR A 39 39.24 5.07 8.81
N GLY A 40 38.42 4.57 9.74
CA GLY A 40 36.95 4.52 9.64
C GLY A 40 36.46 3.38 8.75
N THR A 41 35.55 2.55 9.27
CA THR A 41 34.88 1.49 8.51
C THR A 41 34.16 2.09 7.32
N GLU A 42 34.70 1.89 6.12
CA GLU A 42 34.11 2.34 4.86
C GLU A 42 32.87 1.50 4.56
N GLU A 43 31.68 2.10 4.60
CA GLU A 43 30.44 1.42 4.20
C GLU A 43 30.41 1.26 2.67
N LYS A 44 30.23 0.03 2.21
CA LYS A 44 30.25 -0.34 0.78
C LYS A 44 29.05 -1.22 0.45
N GLY A 45 28.62 -1.16 -0.81
CA GLY A 45 27.57 -2.02 -1.32
C GLY A 45 27.40 -1.90 -2.82
N ALA A 46 26.35 -2.53 -3.34
CA ALA A 46 25.96 -2.39 -4.73
C ALA A 46 24.92 -1.27 -4.88
N TRP A 47 24.80 -0.72 -6.08
CA TRP A 47 23.71 0.16 -6.42
C TRP A 47 23.15 -0.19 -7.79
N THR A 48 21.86 0.08 -7.96
CA THR A 48 21.19 0.15 -9.26
C THR A 48 20.55 1.51 -9.44
N GLY A 49 20.43 1.96 -10.68
CA GLY A 49 19.94 3.29 -11.02
C GLY A 49 19.07 3.27 -12.28
N GLU A 50 17.99 4.03 -12.27
CA GLU A 50 17.15 4.27 -13.45
C GLU A 50 16.91 5.77 -13.62
N LEU A 51 17.29 6.32 -14.77
CA LEU A 51 17.02 7.71 -15.13
C LEU A 51 15.53 7.90 -15.40
N ARG A 52 14.95 8.88 -14.71
CA ARG A 52 13.54 9.30 -14.81
C ARG A 52 13.49 10.81 -14.96
N GLN A 53 13.35 11.27 -16.20
CA GLN A 53 13.31 12.70 -16.54
C GLN A 53 14.53 13.48 -15.99
N ASP A 54 14.34 14.28 -14.93
CA ASP A 54 15.36 15.11 -14.28
C ASP A 54 15.95 14.47 -13.01
N ARG A 55 15.71 13.17 -12.79
CA ARG A 55 16.15 12.42 -11.61
C ARG A 55 16.77 11.07 -11.97
N LEU A 56 17.62 10.58 -11.10
CA LEU A 56 18.07 9.20 -11.04
C LEU A 56 17.38 8.53 -9.85
N GLN A 57 16.54 7.52 -10.11
CA GLN A 57 16.03 6.63 -9.07
C GLN A 57 17.17 5.67 -8.70
N LEU A 58 17.79 5.87 -7.54
CA LEU A 58 18.86 5.01 -7.03
C LEU A 58 18.28 3.99 -6.05
N ASN A 59 18.79 2.76 -6.10
CA ASN A 59 18.62 1.77 -5.06
C ASN A 59 20.01 1.36 -4.57
N LEU A 60 20.23 1.42 -3.26
CA LEU A 60 21.45 0.92 -2.63
C LEU A 60 21.16 -0.43 -1.99
N ASP A 61 21.96 -1.42 -2.33
CA ASP A 61 21.90 -2.77 -1.78
C ASP A 61 23.12 -3.00 -0.91
N ARG A 62 22.90 -3.17 0.40
CA ARG A 62 23.97 -3.55 1.32
C ARG A 62 24.12 -5.07 1.37
N PRO A 63 25.36 -5.60 1.35
CA PRO A 63 25.59 -6.96 1.77
C PRO A 63 25.14 -7.11 3.22
N HIS A 64 24.30 -8.11 3.49
CA HIS A 64 23.82 -8.44 4.83
C HIS A 64 24.10 -9.91 5.11
N ASP A 65 24.55 -10.20 6.33
CA ASP A 65 25.03 -11.51 6.74
C ASP A 65 23.93 -12.39 7.39
N GLY A 66 22.67 -11.93 7.38
CA GLY A 66 21.53 -12.54 8.08
C GLY A 66 20.44 -13.16 7.18
N GLU A 67 19.68 -14.09 7.75
CA GLU A 67 18.58 -14.86 7.12
C GLU A 67 17.29 -14.06 6.84
N HIS A 68 17.23 -12.78 7.21
CA HIS A 68 16.04 -11.93 7.06
C HIS A 68 16.35 -10.69 6.23
N GLY A 69 15.89 -10.69 4.97
CA GLY A 69 15.68 -9.51 4.10
C GLY A 69 16.88 -8.60 3.82
N GLY A 70 17.27 -8.45 2.55
CA GLY A 70 18.30 -7.46 2.18
C GLY A 70 17.87 -6.02 2.48
N ASN A 71 18.76 -5.24 3.10
CA ASN A 71 18.60 -3.81 3.30
C ASN A 71 18.76 -3.09 1.96
N HIS A 72 17.63 -2.81 1.30
CA HIS A 72 17.53 -2.06 0.06
C HIS A 72 16.98 -0.67 0.34
N MET A 73 17.71 0.38 -0.05
CA MET A 73 17.26 1.77 0.11
C MET A 73 17.06 2.40 -1.26
N GLY A 74 15.80 2.61 -1.63
CA GLY A 74 15.41 3.29 -2.86
C GLY A 74 15.11 4.77 -2.63
N PHE A 75 15.73 5.67 -3.39
CA PHE A 75 15.46 7.11 -3.29
C PHE A 75 15.73 7.85 -4.61
N PRO A 76 14.91 8.85 -4.96
CA PRO A 76 15.14 9.68 -6.14
C PRO A 76 16.16 10.79 -5.83
N VAL A 77 17.14 10.97 -6.72
CA VAL A 77 18.12 12.07 -6.64
C VAL A 77 18.02 12.93 -7.88
N ARG A 78 17.98 14.27 -7.71
CA ARG A 78 18.04 15.20 -8.85
C ARG A 78 19.40 15.08 -9.55
N LEU A 79 19.41 15.14 -10.88
CA LEU A 79 20.66 15.00 -11.64
C LEU A 79 21.67 16.10 -11.33
N ASP A 80 21.22 17.31 -11.00
CA ASP A 80 22.08 18.42 -10.59
C ASP A 80 22.79 18.21 -9.24
N ALA A 81 22.31 17.29 -8.41
CA ALA A 81 22.95 16.90 -7.16
C ALA A 81 24.06 15.85 -7.35
N LEU A 82 24.14 15.21 -8.51
CA LEU A 82 25.09 14.15 -8.83
C LEU A 82 26.31 14.73 -9.56
N LYS A 83 27.39 14.95 -8.81
CA LYS A 83 28.62 15.53 -9.34
C LYS A 83 29.37 14.50 -10.17
N GLY A 84 29.58 14.78 -11.45
CA GLY A 84 30.35 13.91 -12.36
C GLY A 84 29.51 12.93 -13.18
N LEU A 85 28.19 12.84 -12.94
CA LEU A 85 27.31 12.02 -13.76
C LEU A 85 27.07 12.70 -15.12
N ASP A 86 27.26 11.97 -16.22
CA ASP A 86 26.75 12.35 -17.54
C ASP A 86 25.52 11.48 -17.86
N PRO A 87 24.29 11.98 -17.66
CA PRO A 87 23.08 11.19 -17.84
C PRO A 87 22.83 10.76 -19.31
N LYS A 88 23.57 11.31 -20.28
CA LYS A 88 23.46 10.95 -21.70
C LYS A 88 24.52 9.95 -22.14
N ALA A 89 25.59 9.80 -21.38
CA ALA A 89 26.67 8.88 -21.73
C ALA A 89 26.33 7.45 -21.33
N SER A 90 26.73 6.50 -22.18
CA SER A 90 26.76 5.07 -21.88
C SER A 90 28.20 4.65 -21.58
N GLY A 91 28.37 3.59 -20.79
CA GLY A 91 29.69 3.09 -20.40
C GLY A 91 30.01 3.33 -18.93
N GLU A 92 31.28 3.23 -18.58
CA GLU A 92 31.76 3.41 -17.21
C GLU A 92 31.60 4.86 -16.76
N GLN A 93 31.07 5.07 -15.56
CA GLN A 93 30.90 6.38 -14.94
C GLN A 93 31.26 6.33 -13.46
N SER A 94 31.83 7.44 -12.99
CA SER A 94 32.18 7.69 -11.60
C SER A 94 31.58 9.03 -11.20
N PHE A 95 30.72 9.04 -10.19
CA PHE A 95 29.99 10.24 -9.77
C PHE A 95 29.72 10.22 -8.27
N GLN A 96 29.40 11.39 -7.72
CA GLN A 96 29.24 11.57 -6.28
C GLN A 96 27.94 12.27 -5.92
N LEU A 97 27.31 11.78 -4.84
CA LEU A 97 26.30 12.52 -4.10
C LEU A 97 26.93 13.07 -2.83
N VAL A 98 27.08 14.40 -2.77
CA VAL A 98 27.68 15.10 -1.63
C VAL A 98 26.58 15.72 -0.79
N ARG A 99 26.53 15.37 0.49
CA ARG A 99 25.58 15.87 1.49
C ARG A 99 26.32 16.29 2.76
N GLU A 100 25.62 17.00 3.65
CA GLU A 100 26.20 17.42 4.92
C GLU A 100 26.68 16.21 5.74
N ALA A 101 25.86 15.15 5.78
CA ALA A 101 26.12 13.92 6.54
C ALA A 101 27.23 13.03 5.96
N GLY A 102 27.61 13.21 4.69
CA GLY A 102 28.68 12.44 4.07
C GLY A 102 28.65 12.47 2.54
N THR A 103 29.60 11.75 1.95
CA THR A 103 29.71 11.60 0.50
C THR A 103 29.47 10.15 0.11
N LEU A 104 28.56 9.94 -0.83
CA LEU A 104 28.36 8.69 -1.55
C LEU A 104 29.13 8.78 -2.86
N GLN A 105 30.18 7.99 -2.99
CA GLN A 105 30.90 7.74 -4.24
C GLN A 105 30.26 6.55 -4.95
N LEU A 106 29.90 6.71 -6.22
CA LEU A 106 29.25 5.68 -7.03
C LEU A 106 30.08 5.43 -8.29
N ASP A 107 30.51 4.18 -8.44
CA ASP A 107 31.27 3.72 -9.60
C ASP A 107 30.52 2.58 -10.26
N GLY A 108 30.30 2.67 -11.56
CA GLY A 108 29.55 1.64 -12.27
C GLY A 108 29.44 1.88 -13.76
N ARG A 109 28.49 1.18 -14.38
CA ARG A 109 28.27 1.24 -15.82
C ARG A 109 26.83 1.63 -16.12
N PHE A 110 26.65 2.55 -17.06
CA PHE A 110 25.34 2.93 -17.60
C PHE A 110 25.12 2.37 -19.02
N SER A 111 23.87 2.01 -19.29
CA SER A 111 23.37 1.64 -20.62
C SER A 111 21.87 1.95 -20.69
N GLU A 112 21.45 2.67 -21.73
CA GLU A 112 20.04 2.98 -22.00
C GLU A 112 19.30 3.59 -20.78
N GLY A 113 19.95 4.53 -20.09
CA GLY A 113 19.38 5.21 -18.93
C GLY A 113 19.28 4.36 -17.65
N ARG A 114 19.80 3.13 -17.67
CA ARG A 114 19.94 2.28 -16.48
C ARG A 114 21.41 2.14 -16.11
N GLY A 115 21.70 2.08 -14.82
CA GLY A 115 23.05 1.94 -14.30
C GLY A 115 23.11 0.91 -13.18
N ALA A 116 24.28 0.29 -13.01
CA ALA A 116 24.58 -0.53 -11.86
C ALA A 116 26.08 -0.48 -11.54
N GLY A 117 26.41 -0.69 -10.27
CA GLY A 117 27.80 -0.66 -9.83
C GLY A 117 27.96 -0.83 -8.33
N PHE A 118 29.06 -0.31 -7.81
CA PHE A 118 29.38 -0.30 -6.39
C PHE A 118 29.41 1.12 -5.86
N TYR A 119 29.04 1.26 -4.59
CA TYR A 119 29.15 2.52 -3.90
C TYR A 119 30.09 2.39 -2.71
N GLN A 120 30.64 3.54 -2.33
CA GLN A 120 31.37 3.73 -1.10
C GLN A 120 30.83 4.98 -0.39
N PHE A 121 30.44 4.82 0.87
CA PHE A 121 30.01 5.92 1.71
C PHE A 121 31.13 6.34 2.66
N THR A 122 31.36 7.65 2.73
CA THR A 122 32.28 8.27 3.69
C THR A 122 31.51 9.29 4.53
N PRO A 123 31.29 9.02 5.83
CA PRO A 123 30.57 9.94 6.70
C PRO A 123 31.39 11.21 6.96
N SER A 124 30.69 12.34 7.13
CA SER A 124 31.31 13.64 7.42
C SER A 124 31.64 13.77 8.91
N ALA A 125 32.93 13.86 9.24
CA ALA A 125 33.38 14.03 10.63
C ALA A 125 32.82 15.32 11.28
N THR A 126 32.74 16.42 10.52
CA THR A 126 32.18 17.70 10.98
C THR A 126 30.68 17.57 11.29
N TYR A 127 29.94 16.84 10.47
CA TYR A 127 28.53 16.57 10.71
C TYR A 127 28.34 15.73 11.97
N LEU A 128 29.07 14.62 12.10
CA LEU A 128 28.99 13.75 13.29
C LEU A 128 29.36 14.51 14.57
N GLN A 129 30.39 15.36 14.53
CA GLN A 129 30.76 16.21 15.67
C GLN A 129 29.62 17.18 16.05
N THR A 130 28.98 17.79 15.05
CA THR A 130 27.84 18.68 15.28
C THR A 130 26.64 17.92 15.84
N MET A 131 26.33 16.75 15.28
CA MET A 131 25.24 15.86 15.73
C MET A 131 25.45 15.37 17.17
N ALA A 132 26.68 15.02 17.55
CA ALA A 132 27.03 14.67 18.92
C ALA A 132 26.77 15.85 19.89
N GLY A 133 27.07 17.08 19.46
CA GLY A 133 26.73 18.30 20.20
C GLY A 133 25.23 18.58 20.31
N LEU A 134 24.43 18.08 19.36
CA LEU A 134 22.97 18.13 19.37
C LEU A 134 22.34 16.97 20.15
N GLY A 135 23.13 16.04 20.70
CA GLY A 135 22.68 14.93 21.53
C GLY A 135 22.72 13.55 20.85
N PHE A 136 23.05 13.47 19.56
CA PHE A 136 23.12 12.22 18.80
C PHE A 136 24.55 11.67 18.80
N LYS A 137 24.97 11.12 19.94
CA LYS A 137 26.36 10.66 20.17
C LYS A 137 26.65 9.28 19.59
N ASP A 138 25.64 8.42 19.53
CA ASP A 138 25.78 6.99 19.21
C ASP A 138 25.03 6.62 17.92
N LEU A 139 25.24 7.39 16.85
CA LEU A 139 24.67 7.07 15.54
C LEU A 139 25.32 5.80 14.98
N GLY A 140 24.53 4.75 14.74
CA GLY A 140 25.00 3.52 14.10
C GLY A 140 25.51 3.79 12.68
N GLU A 141 26.25 2.86 12.09
CA GLU A 141 26.69 2.96 10.68
C GLU A 141 25.47 3.17 9.76
N GLU A 142 24.43 2.37 9.95
CA GLU A 142 23.18 2.49 9.21
C GLU A 142 22.49 3.85 9.33
N ASP A 143 22.47 4.45 10.52
CA ASP A 143 21.89 5.79 10.71
C ASP A 143 22.68 6.83 9.91
N ARG A 144 24.02 6.74 9.89
CA ARG A 144 24.87 7.73 9.21
C ARG A 144 24.62 7.74 7.71
N LEU A 145 24.57 6.56 7.10
CA LEU A 145 24.24 6.44 5.68
C LEU A 145 22.80 6.90 5.41
N SER A 146 21.84 6.50 6.24
CA SER A 146 20.43 6.89 6.08
C SER A 146 20.23 8.41 6.17
N LEU A 147 20.89 9.07 7.12
CA LEU A 147 20.86 10.54 7.26
C LEU A 147 21.43 11.25 6.03
N ALA A 148 22.45 10.68 5.37
CA ALA A 148 22.96 11.20 4.11
C ALA A 148 22.02 10.95 2.93
N VAL A 149 21.49 9.73 2.82
CA VAL A 149 20.56 9.33 1.76
C VAL A 149 19.29 10.18 1.78
N PHE A 150 18.71 10.40 2.95
CA PHE A 150 17.47 11.17 3.13
C PHE A 150 17.71 12.66 3.43
N ASP A 151 18.93 13.15 3.18
CA ASP A 151 19.36 14.55 3.29
C ASP A 151 18.87 15.24 4.57
N VAL A 152 19.15 14.61 5.71
CA VAL A 152 18.84 15.15 7.04
C VAL A 152 20.00 16.06 7.46
N SER A 153 19.75 17.36 7.51
CA SER A 153 20.75 18.38 7.85
C SER A 153 20.79 18.70 9.34
N THR A 154 21.91 19.23 9.83
CA THR A 154 22.00 19.73 11.22
C THR A 154 21.08 20.93 11.46
N ALA A 155 20.77 21.70 10.41
CA ALA A 155 19.79 22.79 10.46
C ALA A 155 18.38 22.24 10.75
N ARG A 156 17.95 21.19 10.03
CA ARG A 156 16.67 20.52 10.29
C ARG A 156 16.57 20.04 11.74
N VAL A 157 17.63 19.40 12.24
CA VAL A 157 17.67 18.89 13.63
C VAL A 157 17.51 20.03 14.65
N LYS A 158 18.26 21.13 14.49
CA LYS A 158 18.15 22.32 15.37
C LYS A 158 16.76 22.91 15.34
N GLU A 159 16.15 23.01 14.17
CA GLU A 159 14.79 23.54 14.02
C GLU A 159 13.75 22.62 14.68
N LEU A 160 13.83 21.30 14.50
CA LEU A 160 12.96 20.35 15.19
C LEU A 160 13.11 20.44 16.73
N GLN A 161 14.33 20.58 17.24
CA GLN A 161 14.59 20.81 18.67
C GLN A 161 14.01 22.14 19.17
N SER A 162 14.04 23.20 18.34
CA SER A 162 13.41 24.50 18.64
C SER A 162 11.88 24.41 18.66
N LEU A 163 11.32 23.50 17.86
CA LEU A 163 9.90 23.18 17.83
C LEU A 163 9.49 22.27 18.99
N GLY A 164 10.43 21.79 19.81
CA GLY A 164 10.14 21.00 21.01
C GLY A 164 10.39 19.49 20.86
N PHE A 165 10.78 19.01 19.68
CA PHE A 165 11.18 17.61 19.47
C PHE A 165 12.61 17.40 19.94
N ARG A 166 12.76 17.24 21.26
CA ARG A 166 14.05 16.98 21.92
C ARG A 166 14.07 15.54 22.43
N GLY A 167 15.26 14.94 22.47
CA GLY A 167 15.43 13.58 22.97
C GLY A 167 14.92 12.48 22.04
N ILE A 168 14.66 12.81 20.76
CA ILE A 168 14.36 11.80 19.74
C ILE A 168 15.60 10.95 19.44
N THR A 169 15.39 9.71 19.08
CA THR A 169 16.41 8.73 18.70
C THR A 169 16.97 8.97 17.29
N GLY A 170 18.10 8.33 16.96
CA GLY A 170 18.63 8.34 15.58
C GLY A 170 17.64 7.75 14.57
N GLU A 171 16.97 6.66 14.93
CA GLU A 171 15.94 6.02 14.11
C GLU A 171 14.75 6.96 13.83
N GLU A 172 14.23 7.62 14.87
CA GLU A 172 13.17 8.63 14.72
C GLU A 172 13.61 9.79 13.83
N LEU A 173 14.86 10.23 13.95
CA LEU A 173 15.40 11.27 13.08
C LEU A 173 15.47 10.82 11.62
N VAL A 174 15.87 9.57 11.35
CA VAL A 174 15.88 8.98 10.00
C VAL A 174 14.46 8.94 9.42
N LYS A 175 13.43 8.58 10.21
CA LYS A 175 12.03 8.63 9.77
C LYS A 175 11.61 10.02 9.29
N THR A 176 12.12 11.10 9.88
CA THR A 176 11.83 12.46 9.39
C THR A 176 12.36 12.74 7.99
N GLY A 177 13.48 12.12 7.62
CA GLY A 177 14.03 12.19 6.27
C GLY A 177 13.19 11.37 5.30
N ILE A 178 12.89 10.12 5.65
CA ILE A 178 12.11 9.19 4.83
C ILE A 178 10.73 9.74 4.49
N PHE A 179 10.01 10.23 5.49
CA PHE A 179 8.62 10.70 5.35
C PHE A 179 8.53 12.23 5.17
N GLU A 180 9.66 12.91 4.96
CA GLU A 180 9.75 14.36 4.78
C GLU A 180 9.06 15.17 5.90
N VAL A 181 9.20 14.77 7.16
CA VAL A 181 8.72 15.57 8.31
C VAL A 181 9.65 16.78 8.51
N THR A 182 9.35 17.88 7.82
CA THR A 182 10.13 19.12 7.85
C THR A 182 9.65 20.09 8.94
N PRO A 183 10.51 21.00 9.43
CA PRO A 183 10.09 22.08 10.33
C PRO A 183 8.93 22.92 9.78
N ASP A 184 8.90 23.17 8.46
CA ASP A 184 7.81 23.88 7.80
C ASP A 184 6.50 23.10 7.86
N PHE A 185 6.55 21.78 7.62
CA PHE A 185 5.37 20.92 7.76
C PHE A 185 4.84 20.93 9.20
N VAL A 186 5.72 20.82 10.21
CA VAL A 186 5.32 20.94 11.62
C VAL A 186 4.62 22.27 11.87
N ARG A 187 5.21 23.41 11.47
CA ARG A 187 4.60 24.73 11.66
C ARG A 187 3.25 24.84 10.94
N ALA A 188 3.14 24.27 9.74
CA ALA A 188 1.89 24.24 8.98
C ALA A 188 0.78 23.48 9.72
N MET A 189 1.10 22.33 10.32
CA MET A 189 0.15 21.56 11.15
C MET A 189 -0.24 22.34 12.41
N ARG A 190 0.74 22.95 13.11
CA ARG A 190 0.48 23.79 14.29
C ARG A 190 -0.43 24.97 14.00
N SER A 191 -0.24 25.64 12.86
CA SER A 191 -1.07 26.77 12.44
C SER A 191 -2.54 26.41 12.22
N ARG A 192 -2.84 25.11 12.05
CA ARG A 192 -4.19 24.56 11.89
C ARG A 192 -4.79 24.02 13.18
N GLY A 193 -4.10 24.23 14.31
CA GLY A 193 -4.55 23.83 15.64
C GLY A 193 -3.96 22.51 16.14
N TYR A 194 -3.17 21.80 15.33
CA TYR A 194 -2.51 20.55 15.74
C TYR A 194 -1.16 20.86 16.40
N THR A 195 -1.21 21.49 17.58
CA THR A 195 -0.02 22.05 18.25
C THR A 195 0.84 21.02 18.98
N SER A 196 0.26 19.88 19.36
CA SER A 196 0.83 18.88 20.27
C SER A 196 1.07 17.51 19.62
N LEU A 197 1.11 17.42 18.30
CA LEU A 197 1.43 16.15 17.63
C LEU A 197 2.84 15.69 17.98
N THR A 198 2.96 14.42 18.30
CA THR A 198 4.21 13.67 18.42
C THR A 198 4.88 13.53 17.05
N LEU A 199 6.15 13.11 17.05
CA LEU A 199 6.87 12.86 15.81
C LEU A 199 6.23 11.71 15.02
N ASP A 200 5.81 10.65 15.70
CA ASP A 200 5.13 9.51 15.09
C ASP A 200 3.77 9.89 14.48
N GLU A 201 3.02 10.79 15.10
CA GLU A 201 1.79 11.34 14.51
C GLU A 201 2.08 12.18 13.26
N LEU A 202 3.16 12.96 13.25
CA LEU A 202 3.57 13.71 12.06
C LEU A 202 4.03 12.78 10.92
N VAL A 203 4.71 11.69 11.25
CA VAL A 203 5.06 10.62 10.30
C VAL A 203 3.79 9.96 9.77
N THR A 204 2.84 9.61 10.65
CA THR A 204 1.52 9.07 10.29
C THR A 204 0.77 10.01 9.34
N ALA A 205 0.79 11.32 9.61
CA ALA A 205 0.19 12.33 8.73
C ALA A 205 0.79 12.29 7.32
N ARG A 206 2.11 12.15 7.22
CA ARG A 206 2.82 12.04 5.93
C ARG A 206 2.48 10.75 5.20
N ILE A 207 2.45 9.61 5.90
CA ILE A 207 2.12 8.29 5.34
C ILE A 207 0.71 8.26 4.75
N HIS A 208 -0.28 8.78 5.48
CA HIS A 208 -1.69 8.75 5.05
C HIS A 208 -2.10 9.99 4.25
N GLY A 209 -1.20 10.96 4.05
CA GLY A 209 -1.47 12.18 3.30
C GLY A 209 -2.48 13.10 4.00
N VAL A 210 -2.43 13.19 5.33
CA VAL A 210 -3.07 14.26 6.08
C VAL A 210 -2.24 15.53 5.88
N THR A 211 -2.53 16.26 4.80
CA THR A 211 -1.79 17.48 4.44
C THR A 211 -2.47 18.75 4.96
N PRO A 212 -1.73 19.85 5.12
CA PRO A 212 -2.28 21.18 5.35
C PRO A 212 -3.45 21.53 4.40
N GLU A 213 -3.34 21.20 3.13
CA GLU A 213 -4.34 21.47 2.09
C GLU A 213 -5.60 20.61 2.27
N PHE A 214 -5.43 19.34 2.67
CA PHE A 214 -6.56 18.46 3.00
C PHE A 214 -7.33 19.02 4.19
N ILE A 215 -6.64 19.41 5.26
CA ILE A 215 -7.25 20.02 6.46
C ILE A 215 -8.02 21.29 6.09
N ASP A 216 -7.43 22.19 5.30
CA ASP A 216 -8.09 23.43 4.89
C ASP A 216 -9.33 23.17 4.03
N SER A 217 -9.24 22.20 3.11
CA SER A 217 -10.34 21.85 2.22
C SER A 217 -11.51 21.25 2.99
N MET A 218 -11.23 20.39 3.98
CA MET A 218 -12.23 19.87 4.89
C MET A 218 -12.81 20.97 5.79
N GLY A 219 -11.99 21.90 6.28
CA GLY A 219 -12.42 23.06 7.05
C GLY A 219 -13.40 23.96 6.30
N LYS A 220 -13.18 24.18 5.00
CA LYS A 220 -14.13 24.91 4.11
C LYS A 220 -15.45 24.18 3.94
N LEU A 221 -15.46 22.86 4.10
CA LEU A 221 -16.66 22.03 4.14
C LEU A 221 -17.29 22.01 5.54
N GLY A 222 -16.80 22.77 6.51
CA GLY A 222 -17.37 22.85 7.85
C GLY A 222 -16.81 21.83 8.83
N PHE A 223 -15.86 20.99 8.42
CA PHE A 223 -15.13 20.07 9.29
C PHE A 223 -13.94 20.80 9.94
N GLN A 224 -14.25 21.76 10.81
CA GLN A 224 -13.25 22.50 11.56
C GLN A 224 -12.90 21.74 12.85
N LYS A 225 -11.61 21.75 13.24
CA LYS A 225 -11.12 21.15 14.49
C LYS A 225 -11.41 19.63 14.62
N VAL A 226 -11.38 18.91 13.51
CA VAL A 226 -11.46 17.45 13.48
C VAL A 226 -10.30 16.87 14.29
N ALA A 227 -10.54 15.82 15.08
CA ALA A 227 -9.46 15.17 15.81
C ALA A 227 -8.42 14.61 14.83
N PHE A 228 -7.16 14.54 15.24
CA PHE A 228 -6.10 14.10 14.33
C PHE A 228 -6.33 12.67 13.82
N ASP A 229 -6.75 11.78 14.71
CA ASP A 229 -7.05 10.38 14.37
C ASP A 229 -8.19 10.27 13.35
N ASP A 230 -9.22 11.11 13.45
CA ASP A 230 -10.33 11.14 12.49
C ASP A 230 -9.85 11.61 11.11
N LEU A 231 -8.94 12.60 11.05
CA LEU A 231 -8.34 13.00 9.76
C LEU A 231 -7.57 11.84 9.13
N VAL A 232 -6.83 11.07 9.93
CA VAL A 232 -6.12 9.88 9.47
C VAL A 232 -7.11 8.84 8.96
N ALA A 233 -8.18 8.54 9.71
CA ALA A 233 -9.22 7.60 9.31
C ALA A 233 -9.93 8.03 8.01
N MET A 234 -10.27 9.31 7.88
CA MET A 234 -10.82 9.89 6.65
C MET A 234 -9.91 9.63 5.46
N ARG A 235 -8.59 9.85 5.61
CA ARG A 235 -7.62 9.60 4.55
C ARG A 235 -7.50 8.11 4.19
N ILE A 236 -7.42 7.24 5.19
CA ILE A 236 -7.33 5.78 5.00
C ILE A 236 -8.54 5.24 4.23
N HIS A 237 -9.75 5.71 4.57
CA HIS A 237 -10.99 5.24 3.95
C HIS A 237 -11.42 6.05 2.71
N GLY A 238 -10.59 6.99 2.27
CA GLY A 238 -10.82 7.78 1.06
C GLY A 238 -12.02 8.72 1.17
N VAL A 239 -12.27 9.29 2.36
CA VAL A 239 -13.15 10.44 2.53
C VAL A 239 -12.41 11.67 2.02
N THR A 240 -12.75 12.12 0.81
CA THR A 240 -12.15 13.31 0.18
C THR A 240 -13.11 14.51 0.21
N PRO A 241 -12.61 15.74 0.02
CA PRO A 241 -13.49 16.91 -0.16
C PRO A 241 -14.52 16.70 -1.28
N GLU A 242 -14.14 16.05 -2.38
CA GLU A 242 -15.01 15.74 -3.52
C GLU A 242 -16.11 14.75 -3.14
N TYR A 243 -15.77 13.71 -2.36
CA TYR A 243 -16.76 12.77 -1.84
C TYR A 243 -17.80 13.49 -0.98
N VAL A 244 -17.36 14.31 -0.02
CA VAL A 244 -18.25 15.06 0.87
C VAL A 244 -19.16 16.03 0.09
N GLN A 245 -18.63 16.73 -0.90
CA GLN A 245 -19.43 17.61 -1.77
C GLN A 245 -20.47 16.82 -2.58
N ALA A 246 -20.07 15.68 -3.16
CA ALA A 246 -20.97 14.83 -3.92
C ALA A 246 -22.11 14.28 -3.05
N MET A 247 -21.83 13.87 -1.81
CA MET A 247 -22.83 13.42 -0.85
C MET A 247 -23.82 14.55 -0.50
N ARG A 248 -23.31 15.77 -0.23
CA ARG A 248 -24.15 16.95 0.06
C ARG A 248 -25.07 17.33 -1.08
N ALA A 249 -24.60 17.26 -2.33
CA ALA A 249 -25.41 17.51 -3.51
C ALA A 249 -26.61 16.55 -3.63
N ARG A 250 -26.52 15.38 -2.99
CA ARG A 250 -27.56 14.35 -2.94
C ARG A 250 -28.39 14.39 -1.65
N GLY A 251 -28.25 15.46 -0.86
CA GLY A 251 -29.02 15.69 0.36
C GLY A 251 -28.37 15.18 1.65
N PHE A 252 -27.22 14.51 1.57
CA PHE A 252 -26.51 13.99 2.74
C PHE A 252 -25.65 15.08 3.38
N LYS A 253 -26.14 15.63 4.49
CA LYS A 253 -25.44 16.67 5.25
C LYS A 253 -24.75 16.08 6.48
N ALA A 254 -23.96 15.01 6.29
CA ALA A 254 -23.13 14.47 7.36
C ALA A 254 -22.26 15.59 7.95
N GLN A 255 -22.31 15.72 9.28
CA GLN A 255 -21.54 16.69 10.05
C GLN A 255 -20.42 16.01 10.86
N ASP A 256 -20.46 14.69 10.93
CA ASP A 256 -19.55 13.87 11.71
C ASP A 256 -18.53 13.15 10.79
N PRO A 257 -17.21 13.30 11.03
CA PRO A 257 -16.18 12.51 10.36
C PRO A 257 -16.44 11.00 10.40
N ASP A 258 -16.91 10.47 11.54
CA ASP A 258 -17.10 9.02 11.73
C ASP A 258 -18.20 8.47 10.84
N GLU A 259 -19.29 9.23 10.66
CA GLU A 259 -20.38 8.89 9.74
C GLU A 259 -19.84 8.78 8.30
N LEU A 260 -19.04 9.75 7.85
CA LEU A 260 -18.45 9.74 6.50
C LEU A 260 -17.50 8.56 6.30
N VAL A 261 -16.66 8.28 7.29
CA VAL A 261 -15.74 7.14 7.28
C VAL A 261 -16.53 5.84 7.20
N SER A 262 -17.57 5.71 8.00
CA SER A 262 -18.41 4.51 8.03
C SER A 262 -19.13 4.26 6.69
N LEU A 263 -19.71 5.31 6.10
CA LEU A 263 -20.31 5.23 4.76
C LEU A 263 -19.29 4.76 3.71
N ARG A 264 -18.06 5.25 3.76
CA ARG A 264 -16.98 4.82 2.87
C ARG A 264 -16.58 3.36 3.08
N ILE A 265 -16.42 2.93 4.33
CA ILE A 265 -16.11 1.54 4.69
C ILE A 265 -17.16 0.59 4.10
N HIS A 266 -18.43 0.98 4.16
CA HIS A 266 -19.53 0.19 3.65
C HIS A 266 -19.84 0.43 2.16
N GLY A 267 -18.96 1.08 1.40
CA GLY A 267 -19.11 1.21 -0.05
C GLY A 267 -20.29 2.08 -0.49
N VAL A 268 -20.72 3.02 0.35
CA VAL A 268 -21.75 4.00 -0.01
C VAL A 268 -21.13 5.07 -0.89
N THR A 269 -21.43 5.01 -2.18
CA THR A 269 -20.94 5.96 -3.19
C THR A 269 -22.07 6.86 -3.74
N PRO A 270 -21.73 8.02 -4.33
CA PRO A 270 -22.70 8.86 -5.02
C PRO A 270 -23.50 8.12 -6.10
N GLU A 271 -22.86 7.20 -6.83
CA GLU A 271 -23.47 6.40 -7.89
C GLU A 271 -24.47 5.39 -7.31
N ARG A 272 -24.15 4.77 -6.17
CA ARG A 272 -25.07 3.87 -5.46
C ARG A 272 -26.34 4.62 -5.03
N ILE A 273 -26.19 5.83 -4.51
CA ILE A 273 -27.31 6.69 -4.09
C ILE A 273 -28.21 7.02 -5.28
N GLU A 274 -27.63 7.38 -6.43
CA GLU A 274 -28.39 7.66 -7.65
C GLU A 274 -29.14 6.43 -8.16
N ALA A 275 -28.49 5.26 -8.13
CA ALA A 275 -29.11 4.02 -8.57
C ALA A 275 -30.29 3.61 -7.66
N LEU A 276 -30.18 3.82 -6.35
CA LEU A 276 -31.29 3.63 -5.40
C LEU A 276 -32.41 4.64 -5.63
N ALA A 277 -32.08 5.90 -5.87
CA ALA A 277 -33.06 6.94 -6.21
C ALA A 277 -33.82 6.62 -7.50
N ALA A 278 -33.14 6.09 -8.52
CA ALA A 278 -33.75 5.62 -9.77
C ALA A 278 -34.65 4.39 -9.58
N ALA A 279 -34.35 3.56 -8.57
CA ALA A 279 -35.20 2.45 -8.15
C ALA A 279 -36.39 2.88 -7.26
N GLY A 280 -36.55 4.19 -7.01
CA GLY A 280 -37.66 4.77 -6.24
C GLY A 280 -37.34 5.08 -4.77
N TYR A 281 -36.13 4.81 -4.30
CA TYR A 281 -35.72 5.01 -2.91
C TYR A 281 -34.93 6.31 -2.78
N LYS A 282 -35.67 7.40 -2.53
CA LYS A 282 -35.12 8.75 -2.33
C LYS A 282 -35.13 9.10 -0.84
N ASN A 283 -34.28 10.05 -0.44
CA ASN A 283 -34.20 10.56 0.94
C ASN A 283 -33.89 9.48 1.99
N LEU A 284 -33.08 8.48 1.63
CA LEU A 284 -32.57 7.49 2.58
C LEU A 284 -31.67 8.19 3.61
N SER A 285 -31.72 7.76 4.87
CA SER A 285 -30.75 8.20 5.88
C SER A 285 -29.37 7.58 5.65
N GLY A 286 -28.34 8.07 6.36
CA GLY A 286 -27.02 7.44 6.36
C GLY A 286 -27.09 5.97 6.83
N ASP A 287 -27.86 5.72 7.88
CA ASP A 287 -28.09 4.40 8.44
C ASP A 287 -28.79 3.47 7.45
N ASP A 288 -29.80 3.96 6.72
CA ASP A 288 -30.47 3.17 5.67
C ASP A 288 -29.48 2.76 4.58
N LEU A 289 -28.68 3.70 4.08
CA LEU A 289 -27.70 3.42 3.03
C LEU A 289 -26.65 2.43 3.49
N GLN A 290 -26.18 2.60 4.72
CA GLN A 290 -25.21 1.72 5.35
C GLN A 290 -25.78 0.31 5.50
N ALA A 291 -26.95 0.15 6.12
CA ALA A 291 -27.62 -1.14 6.32
C ALA A 291 -27.92 -1.84 4.99
N MET A 292 -28.48 -1.10 4.02
CA MET A 292 -28.72 -1.62 2.67
C MET A 292 -27.42 -2.07 2.00
N SER A 293 -26.29 -1.40 2.25
CA SER A 293 -25.01 -1.80 1.68
C SER A 293 -24.44 -3.05 2.37
N ILE A 294 -24.43 -3.08 3.70
CA ILE A 294 -23.97 -4.22 4.51
C ILE A 294 -24.73 -5.50 4.14
N HIS A 295 -26.05 -5.42 3.99
CA HIS A 295 -26.89 -6.57 3.69
C HIS A 295 -27.07 -6.81 2.17
N GLY A 296 -26.35 -6.06 1.34
CA GLY A 296 -26.32 -6.25 -0.11
C GLY A 296 -27.68 -6.04 -0.78
N VAL A 297 -28.50 -5.13 -0.29
CA VAL A 297 -29.68 -4.63 -1.00
C VAL A 297 -29.20 -3.83 -2.20
N SER A 298 -29.39 -4.36 -3.40
CA SER A 298 -28.97 -3.71 -4.65
C SER A 298 -30.16 -3.11 -5.43
N PRO A 299 -29.92 -2.13 -6.30
CA PRO A 299 -30.92 -1.64 -7.24
C PRO A 299 -31.54 -2.75 -8.10
N GLU A 300 -30.76 -3.77 -8.47
CA GLU A 300 -31.22 -4.95 -9.23
C GLU A 300 -32.21 -5.77 -8.41
N PHE A 301 -31.86 -6.09 -7.16
CA PHE A 301 -32.74 -6.80 -6.24
C PHE A 301 -34.08 -6.08 -6.07
N ILE A 302 -34.05 -4.76 -5.89
CA ILE A 302 -35.25 -3.91 -5.78
C ILE A 302 -36.10 -3.99 -7.06
N ARG A 303 -35.50 -3.88 -8.25
CA ARG A 303 -36.22 -3.95 -9.53
C ARG A 303 -36.84 -5.32 -9.76
N GLU A 304 -36.15 -6.39 -9.39
CA GLU A 304 -36.68 -7.75 -9.50
C GLU A 304 -37.86 -7.99 -8.56
N LEU A 305 -37.78 -7.54 -7.30
CA LEU A 305 -38.92 -7.56 -6.38
C LEU A 305 -40.12 -6.79 -6.94
N ALA A 306 -39.88 -5.60 -7.50
CA ALA A 306 -40.93 -4.81 -8.14
C ALA A 306 -41.57 -5.52 -9.35
N SER A 307 -40.78 -6.27 -10.14
CA SER A 307 -41.28 -7.10 -11.26
C SER A 307 -42.14 -8.28 -10.80
N LEU A 308 -41.84 -8.78 -9.60
CA LEU A 308 -42.62 -9.81 -8.93
C LEU A 308 -43.85 -9.23 -8.22
N GLY A 309 -44.06 -7.91 -8.22
CA GLY A 309 -45.23 -7.26 -7.61
C GLY A 309 -45.00 -6.72 -6.20
N TYR A 310 -43.80 -6.87 -5.63
CA TYR A 310 -43.42 -6.29 -4.35
C TYR A 310 -42.84 -4.89 -4.57
N LYS A 311 -43.72 -3.88 -4.61
CA LYS A 311 -43.37 -2.48 -4.86
C LYS A 311 -43.52 -1.67 -3.58
N GLY A 312 -42.69 -0.63 -3.42
CA GLY A 312 -42.81 0.33 -2.31
C GLY A 312 -42.55 -0.27 -0.92
N LEU A 313 -41.69 -1.29 -0.84
CA LEU A 313 -41.22 -1.85 0.43
C LEU A 313 -40.43 -0.78 1.20
N LYS A 314 -40.44 -0.84 2.54
CA LYS A 314 -39.56 0.02 3.34
C LYS A 314 -38.10 -0.45 3.19
N PRO A 315 -37.11 0.43 3.38
CA PRO A 315 -35.69 0.03 3.43
C PRO A 315 -35.44 -1.13 4.40
N ASP A 316 -36.03 -1.06 5.60
CA ASP A 316 -35.96 -2.13 6.60
C ASP A 316 -36.49 -3.46 6.09
N ASP A 317 -37.62 -3.47 5.39
CA ASP A 317 -38.20 -4.71 4.83
C ASP A 317 -37.24 -5.35 3.81
N LEU A 318 -36.62 -4.53 2.95
CA LEU A 318 -35.63 -5.01 1.97
C LEU A 318 -34.40 -5.61 2.66
N VAL A 319 -33.93 -4.94 3.71
CA VAL A 319 -32.80 -5.41 4.53
C VAL A 319 -33.14 -6.72 5.20
N THR A 320 -34.30 -6.83 5.87
CA THR A 320 -34.79 -8.05 6.50
C THR A 320 -34.94 -9.20 5.50
N MET A 321 -35.50 -8.93 4.32
CA MET A 321 -35.58 -9.92 3.24
C MET A 321 -34.19 -10.43 2.85
N ARG A 322 -33.19 -9.55 2.72
CA ARG A 322 -31.80 -9.97 2.43
C ARG A 322 -31.17 -10.77 3.56
N ILE A 323 -31.35 -10.35 4.81
CA ILE A 323 -30.83 -11.05 6.00
C ILE A 323 -31.34 -12.49 6.06
N HIS A 324 -32.62 -12.71 5.78
CA HIS A 324 -33.23 -14.05 5.80
C HIS A 324 -33.15 -14.78 4.44
N GLY A 325 -32.45 -14.21 3.46
CA GLY A 325 -32.22 -14.82 2.16
C GLY A 325 -33.49 -14.99 1.31
N VAL A 326 -34.48 -14.11 1.47
CA VAL A 326 -35.61 -14.02 0.56
C VAL A 326 -35.11 -13.42 -0.77
N SER A 327 -34.89 -14.28 -1.77
CA SER A 327 -34.44 -13.87 -3.11
C SER A 327 -35.61 -13.82 -4.12
N PRO A 328 -35.46 -13.12 -5.25
CA PRO A 328 -36.43 -13.18 -6.35
C PRO A 328 -36.67 -14.61 -6.84
N GLU A 329 -35.64 -15.45 -6.88
CA GLU A 329 -35.72 -16.87 -7.23
C GLU A 329 -36.61 -17.60 -6.23
N TYR A 330 -36.34 -17.48 -4.93
CA TYR A 330 -37.16 -18.11 -3.88
C TYR A 330 -38.65 -17.75 -4.02
N ILE A 331 -38.95 -16.48 -4.29
CA ILE A 331 -40.32 -16.01 -4.51
C ILE A 331 -40.96 -16.70 -5.73
N ARG A 332 -40.22 -16.83 -6.85
CA ARG A 332 -40.69 -17.55 -8.05
C ARG A 332 -40.95 -19.03 -7.72
N GLU A 333 -40.06 -19.67 -6.96
CA GLU A 333 -40.21 -21.07 -6.57
C GLU A 333 -41.47 -21.33 -5.72
N MET A 334 -41.75 -20.45 -4.75
CA MET A 334 -42.95 -20.55 -3.91
C MET A 334 -44.24 -20.38 -4.73
N ARG A 335 -44.22 -19.45 -5.70
CA ARG A 335 -45.34 -19.25 -6.64
C ARG A 335 -45.59 -20.47 -7.51
N GLU A 336 -44.54 -21.07 -8.05
CA GLU A 336 -44.62 -22.31 -8.83
C GLU A 336 -45.15 -23.49 -8.00
N ALA A 337 -44.84 -23.51 -6.70
CA ALA A 337 -45.36 -24.50 -5.76
C ALA A 337 -46.79 -24.21 -5.26
N GLY A 338 -47.45 -23.16 -5.78
CA GLY A 338 -48.84 -22.83 -5.49
C GLY A 338 -49.06 -21.82 -4.37
N TYR A 339 -47.99 -21.35 -3.69
CA TYR A 339 -48.08 -20.30 -2.68
C TYR A 339 -48.03 -18.93 -3.37
N LYS A 340 -49.22 -18.43 -3.74
CA LYS A 340 -49.42 -17.12 -4.37
C LYS A 340 -49.71 -16.06 -3.29
N ASP A 341 -49.45 -14.81 -3.63
CA ASP A 341 -49.83 -13.64 -2.82
C ASP A 341 -49.27 -13.61 -1.39
N LEU A 342 -48.10 -14.23 -1.17
CA LEU A 342 -47.36 -14.13 0.08
C LEU A 342 -46.95 -12.67 0.33
N THR A 343 -47.15 -12.19 1.55
CA THR A 343 -46.59 -10.91 2.00
C THR A 343 -45.07 -11.00 2.22
N PRO A 344 -44.33 -9.88 2.22
CA PRO A 344 -42.90 -9.87 2.59
C PRO A 344 -42.63 -10.57 3.92
N ASP A 345 -43.45 -10.28 4.95
CA ASP A 345 -43.32 -10.90 6.27
C ASP A 345 -43.51 -12.42 6.21
N GLN A 346 -44.49 -12.91 5.44
CA GLN A 346 -44.68 -14.35 5.27
C GLN A 346 -43.51 -15.01 4.56
N LEU A 347 -42.94 -14.39 3.52
CA LEU A 347 -41.74 -14.90 2.86
C LEU A 347 -40.55 -14.98 3.82
N VAL A 348 -40.36 -13.95 4.64
CA VAL A 348 -39.33 -13.91 5.67
C VAL A 348 -39.56 -15.01 6.70
N GLN A 349 -40.78 -15.15 7.23
CA GLN A 349 -41.12 -16.19 8.20
C GLN A 349 -40.91 -17.59 7.63
N MET A 350 -41.30 -17.83 6.37
CA MET A 350 -41.06 -19.11 5.70
C MET A 350 -39.57 -19.41 5.62
N ARG A 351 -38.72 -18.44 5.27
CA ARG A 351 -37.26 -18.63 5.27
C ARG A 351 -36.69 -18.91 6.67
N ILE A 352 -37.16 -18.20 7.69
CA ILE A 352 -36.75 -18.43 9.10
C ILE A 352 -37.05 -19.87 9.53
N HIS A 353 -38.18 -20.42 9.09
CA HIS A 353 -38.59 -21.80 9.41
C HIS A 353 -38.03 -22.86 8.45
N GLY A 354 -37.11 -22.49 7.55
CA GLY A 354 -36.51 -23.43 6.59
C GLY A 354 -37.49 -23.95 5.53
N ILE A 355 -38.59 -23.23 5.28
CA ILE A 355 -39.57 -23.59 4.25
C ILE A 355 -39.02 -23.17 2.90
N ASP A 356 -38.48 -24.14 2.16
CA ASP A 356 -38.02 -24.01 0.79
C ASP A 356 -38.81 -24.89 -0.19
N ARG A 357 -38.39 -24.88 -1.45
CA ARG A 357 -39.01 -25.69 -2.50
C ARG A 357 -38.96 -27.19 -2.19
N GLU A 358 -37.90 -27.68 -1.55
CA GLU A 358 -37.76 -29.09 -1.21
C GLU A 358 -38.72 -29.48 -0.09
N PHE A 359 -38.81 -28.67 0.96
CA PHE A 359 -39.78 -28.85 2.04
C PHE A 359 -41.22 -28.84 1.50
N VAL A 360 -41.56 -27.88 0.65
CA VAL A 360 -42.92 -27.83 0.07
C VAL A 360 -43.22 -29.08 -0.77
N ARG A 361 -42.24 -29.61 -1.52
CA ARG A 361 -42.40 -30.86 -2.30
C ARG A 361 -42.57 -32.07 -1.39
N SER A 362 -41.81 -32.18 -0.29
CA SER A 362 -41.89 -33.33 0.61
C SER A 362 -43.26 -33.44 1.28
N VAL A 363 -43.84 -32.32 1.70
CA VAL A 363 -45.16 -32.28 2.34
C VAL A 363 -46.29 -32.49 1.31
N SER A 364 -46.11 -32.03 0.07
CA SER A 364 -47.12 -32.18 -0.99
C SER A 364 -47.12 -33.58 -1.63
N GLY A 365 -45.97 -34.25 -1.70
CA GLY A 365 -45.82 -35.61 -2.21
C GLY A 365 -46.34 -36.70 -1.26
N GLY A 366 -46.38 -36.44 0.04
CA GLY A 366 -46.87 -37.38 1.06
C GLY A 366 -48.39 -37.66 1.05
N LYS A 367 -49.19 -36.92 0.26
CA LYS A 367 -50.64 -37.16 0.14
C LYS A 367 -51.03 -38.21 -0.91
N GLY A 368 -50.07 -38.83 -1.60
CA GLY A 368 -50.31 -39.82 -2.67
C GLY A 368 -50.17 -41.31 -2.28
N GLU A 369 -49.54 -41.63 -1.15
CA GLU A 369 -49.24 -43.01 -0.74
C GLU A 369 -49.92 -43.39 0.58
N GLN A 370 -51.25 -43.33 0.60
CA GLN A 370 -52.05 -44.24 1.43
C GLN A 370 -53.16 -44.82 0.56
N LYS A 371 -52.81 -45.86 -0.21
CA LYS A 371 -53.79 -46.82 -0.72
C LYS A 371 -53.77 -48.01 0.23
N HIS A 372 -54.90 -48.19 0.90
CA HIS A 372 -55.27 -49.40 1.65
C HIS A 372 -55.15 -50.66 0.80
#